data_AF-A0A3N5JPW0-F1
#
_entry.id   AF-A0A3N5JPW0-F1
#
_cell.length_a   1.000
_cell.length_b   1.000
_cell.length_c   1.000
_cell.angle_alpha   90.00
_cell.angle_beta   90.00
_cell.angle_gamma   90.00
#
_symmetry.space_group_name_H-M   'P 1'
#
loop_
_entity.id
_entity.type
_entity.pdbx_description
1 polymer ?
#
loop_
_entity_poly.entity_id
_entity_poly.type
_entity_poly.pdbx_seq_one_letter_code
_entity_poly.pdbx_strand_id
1 'polypeptide(L)'
;MRAPPQDRQYIAALTGLRGVAAGMVFLFHYAFFHPGIRLDLAVPVVGVVLQTPIGFGFAGVDVFFVLSGFLLALPFARHALGAGPRPHLGRYFRRRLLRVFPAYYAQLAILLAAGGWFVTWTPLGGSQLIAHLLMFFNIGWQPVRPMVGVWWSLPVEFGFYLLLPLLALVMRPRLWLPLLAIGLLISVL
;
A
#
# COMPACT_ATOMS: atom_id res chain seq x y z
N MET A 1 -13.53 37.88 -7.32
CA MET A 1 -13.13 36.48 -7.59
C MET A 1 -12.55 35.89 -6.31
N ARG A 2 -13.20 34.90 -5.69
CA ARG A 2 -12.64 34.22 -4.51
C ARG A 2 -11.57 33.25 -4.99
N ALA A 3 -10.34 33.38 -4.48
CA ALA A 3 -9.30 32.39 -4.72
C ALA A 3 -9.82 31.01 -4.31
N PRO A 4 -9.57 29.94 -5.10
CA PRO A 4 -9.97 28.60 -4.70
C PRO A 4 -9.30 28.27 -3.36
N PRO A 5 -10.03 27.63 -2.43
CA PRO A 5 -9.45 27.27 -1.14
C PRO A 5 -8.23 26.38 -1.38
N GLN A 6 -7.06 26.81 -0.89
CA GLN A 6 -5.79 26.07 -0.98
C GLN A 6 -5.79 24.82 -0.06
N ASP A 7 -6.81 23.98 -0.14
CA ASP A 7 -7.07 22.90 0.82
C ASP A 7 -6.65 21.50 0.32
N ARG A 8 -5.69 21.43 -0.62
CA ARG A 8 -5.05 20.16 -1.02
C ARG A 8 -3.57 20.37 -1.27
N GLN A 9 -2.74 19.79 -0.41
CA GLN A 9 -1.35 19.46 -0.74
C GLN A 9 -1.33 18.33 -1.77
N TYR A 10 -1.78 18.62 -2.99
CA TYR A 10 -1.60 17.77 -4.15
C TYR A 10 -0.25 18.10 -4.75
N ILE A 11 0.73 17.21 -4.54
CA ILE A 11 2.06 17.34 -5.14
C ILE A 11 2.04 16.47 -6.39
N ALA A 12 1.89 17.10 -7.55
CA ALA A 12 1.72 16.42 -8.83
C ALA A 12 2.90 15.46 -9.13
N ALA A 13 4.13 15.92 -8.90
CA ALA A 13 5.33 15.11 -9.12
C ALA A 13 5.33 13.81 -8.31
N LEU A 14 4.99 13.88 -7.01
CA LEU A 14 4.91 12.70 -6.15
C LEU A 14 3.74 11.79 -6.52
N THR A 15 2.66 12.35 -7.05
CA THR A 15 1.53 11.55 -7.56
C THR A 15 1.93 10.80 -8.83
N GLY A 16 2.64 11.44 -9.75
CA GLY A 16 3.17 10.80 -10.96
C GLY A 16 4.15 9.68 -10.63
N LEU A 17 5.09 9.92 -9.71
CA LEU A 17 6.07 8.91 -9.28
C LEU A 17 5.41 7.70 -8.63
N ARG A 18 4.34 7.89 -7.84
CA ARG A 18 3.53 6.78 -7.32
C ARG A 18 2.81 6.00 -8.42
N GLY A 19 2.37 6.68 -9.49
CA GLY A 19 1.80 6.03 -10.66
C GLY A 19 2.82 5.12 -11.35
N VAL A 20 4.05 5.63 -11.55
CA VAL A 20 5.16 4.82 -12.08
C VAL A 20 5.44 3.62 -11.20
N ALA A 21 5.57 3.82 -9.88
CA ALA A 21 5.81 2.76 -8.92
C ALA A 21 4.71 1.68 -8.94
N ALA A 22 3.43 2.09 -9.01
CA ALA A 22 2.31 1.16 -9.15
C ALA A 22 2.35 0.41 -10.50
N GLY A 23 2.74 1.07 -11.58
CA GLY A 23 2.93 0.45 -12.90
C GLY A 23 4.04 -0.60 -12.89
N MET A 24 5.16 -0.33 -12.22
CA MET A 24 6.25 -1.30 -12.04
C MET A 24 5.76 -2.57 -11.34
N VAL A 25 5.00 -2.41 -10.23
CA VAL A 25 4.43 -3.53 -9.48
C VAL A 25 3.44 -4.32 -10.33
N PHE A 26 2.58 -3.63 -11.09
CA PHE A 26 1.63 -4.26 -12.00
C PHE A 26 2.35 -5.11 -13.06
N LEU A 27 3.35 -4.55 -13.74
CA LEU A 27 4.11 -5.26 -14.77
C LEU A 27 4.86 -6.47 -14.20
N PHE A 28 5.44 -6.35 -13.01
CA PHE A 28 6.09 -7.45 -12.31
C PHE A 28 5.12 -8.61 -12.07
N HIS A 29 3.94 -8.36 -11.49
CA HIS A 29 2.97 -9.41 -11.23
C HIS A 29 2.37 -9.97 -12.52
N TYR A 30 2.11 -9.11 -13.51
CA TYR A 30 1.63 -9.55 -14.81
C TYR A 30 2.61 -10.52 -15.47
N ALA A 31 3.90 -10.19 -15.53
CA ALA A 31 4.94 -11.07 -16.06
C ALA A 31 5.12 -12.36 -15.22
N PHE A 32 4.91 -12.28 -13.91
CA PHE A 32 4.96 -13.44 -13.02
C PHE A 32 3.82 -14.44 -13.31
N PHE A 33 2.59 -13.95 -13.48
CA PHE A 33 1.41 -14.79 -13.76
C PHE A 33 1.25 -15.19 -15.23
N HIS A 34 1.94 -14.50 -16.14
CA HIS A 34 1.95 -14.81 -17.58
C HIS A 34 3.38 -15.13 -18.05
N PRO A 35 3.94 -16.29 -17.65
CA PRO A 35 5.32 -16.65 -17.99
C PRO A 35 5.56 -16.78 -19.50
N GLY A 36 4.52 -17.01 -20.32
CA GLY A 36 4.62 -17.01 -21.78
C GLY A 36 4.89 -15.63 -22.41
N ILE A 37 4.83 -14.56 -21.63
CA ILE A 37 5.21 -13.18 -22.03
C ILE A 37 6.64 -12.86 -21.58
N ARG A 38 7.32 -13.77 -20.86
CA ARG A 38 8.76 -13.65 -20.67
C ARG A 38 9.36 -13.57 -22.07
N LEU A 39 9.94 -12.42 -22.40
CA LEU A 39 10.63 -12.17 -23.64
C LEU A 39 11.88 -13.04 -23.64
N ASP A 40 11.70 -14.34 -23.77
CA ASP A 40 12.72 -15.33 -24.07
C ASP A 40 13.01 -15.14 -25.57
N LEU A 41 13.46 -13.94 -25.89
CA LEU A 41 13.81 -13.56 -27.22
C LEU A 41 14.97 -14.46 -27.61
N ALA A 42 14.95 -14.94 -28.85
CA ALA A 42 16.06 -15.59 -29.50
C ALA A 42 17.38 -14.77 -29.48
N VAL A 43 17.36 -13.56 -28.89
CA VAL A 43 18.47 -12.64 -28.70
C VAL A 43 18.66 -12.37 -27.19
N PRO A 44 19.70 -12.99 -26.55
CA PRO A 44 19.93 -12.93 -25.11
C PRO A 44 20.04 -11.51 -24.52
N VAL A 45 20.58 -10.56 -25.29
CA VAL A 45 20.74 -9.16 -24.87
C VAL A 45 19.40 -8.49 -24.62
N VAL A 46 18.39 -8.74 -25.46
CA VAL A 46 17.09 -8.08 -25.32
C VAL A 46 16.30 -8.70 -24.17
N GLY A 47 16.45 -10.02 -23.96
CA GLY A 47 15.94 -10.69 -22.76
C GLY A 47 16.49 -10.05 -21.48
N VAL A 48 17.80 -9.85 -21.38
CA VAL A 48 18.41 -9.17 -20.22
C VAL A 48 17.94 -7.72 -20.07
N VAL A 49 17.96 -6.93 -21.15
CA VAL A 49 17.63 -5.49 -21.08
C VAL A 49 16.17 -5.23 -20.69
N LEU A 50 15.23 -6.07 -21.12
CA LEU A 50 13.80 -5.87 -20.85
C LEU A 50 13.29 -6.68 -19.65
N GLN A 51 13.79 -7.89 -19.40
CA GLN A 51 13.33 -8.69 -18.27
C GLN A 51 13.94 -8.24 -16.94
N THR A 52 15.17 -7.73 -16.92
CA THR A 52 15.81 -7.29 -15.67
C THR A 52 15.03 -6.15 -14.99
N PRO A 53 14.62 -5.05 -15.66
CA PRO A 53 13.83 -3.99 -15.02
C PRO A 53 12.45 -4.47 -14.55
N ILE A 54 11.78 -5.35 -15.32
CA ILE A 54 10.49 -5.92 -14.94
C ILE A 54 10.66 -6.79 -13.69
N GLY A 55 11.72 -7.58 -13.62
CA GLY A 55 12.07 -8.39 -12.46
C GLY A 55 12.33 -7.57 -11.20
N PHE A 56 12.81 -6.32 -11.33
CA PHE A 56 12.96 -5.37 -10.22
C PHE A 56 11.66 -4.62 -9.86
N GLY A 57 10.54 -4.87 -10.55
CA GLY A 57 9.30 -4.14 -10.34
C GLY A 57 8.70 -4.30 -8.94
N PHE A 58 9.12 -5.31 -8.16
CA PHE A 58 8.77 -5.43 -6.74
C PHE A 58 9.23 -4.22 -5.90
N ALA A 59 10.36 -3.59 -6.24
CA ALA A 59 10.87 -2.39 -5.56
C ALA A 59 9.93 -1.18 -5.69
N GLY A 60 9.01 -1.23 -6.67
CA GLY A 60 7.94 -0.24 -6.79
C GLY A 60 7.02 -0.21 -5.56
N VAL A 61 6.89 -1.32 -4.82
CA VAL A 61 6.14 -1.36 -3.56
C VAL A 61 6.79 -0.41 -2.55
N ASP A 62 8.09 -0.52 -2.33
CA ASP A 62 8.82 0.29 -1.35
C ASP A 62 8.70 1.79 -1.67
N VAL A 63 8.94 2.16 -2.93
CA VAL A 63 8.79 3.55 -3.39
C VAL A 63 7.37 4.05 -3.19
N PHE A 64 6.36 3.25 -3.54
CA PHE A 64 4.97 3.64 -3.35
C PHE A 64 4.61 3.85 -1.88
N PHE A 65 5.09 2.98 -0.98
CA PHE A 65 4.84 3.07 0.46
C PHE A 65 5.55 4.26 1.09
N VAL A 66 6.83 4.50 0.78
CA VAL A 66 7.59 5.64 1.30
C VAL A 66 6.93 6.97 0.89
N LEU A 67 6.58 7.12 -0.39
CA LEU A 67 5.94 8.33 -0.90
C LEU A 67 4.53 8.52 -0.32
N SER A 68 3.77 7.43 -0.18
CA SER A 68 2.45 7.47 0.44
C SER A 68 2.56 7.88 1.90
N GLY A 69 3.49 7.28 2.66
CA GLY A 69 3.76 7.60 4.06
C GLY A 69 4.19 9.05 4.26
N PHE A 70 5.09 9.56 3.41
CA PHE A 70 5.48 10.96 3.43
C PHE A 70 4.29 11.91 3.23
N LEU A 71 3.49 11.70 2.17
CA LEU A 71 2.30 12.51 1.89
C LEU A 71 1.22 12.40 2.98
N LEU A 72 1.11 11.21 3.60
CA LEU A 72 0.21 10.95 4.72
C LEU A 72 0.64 11.73 5.96
N ALA A 73 1.93 11.74 6.28
CA ALA A 73 2.51 12.38 7.46
C ALA A 73 2.56 13.91 7.35
N LEU A 74 2.64 14.46 6.14
CA LEU A 74 2.90 15.89 5.90
C LEU A 74 1.96 16.86 6.66
N PRO A 75 0.62 16.66 6.72
CA PRO A 75 -0.25 17.56 7.48
C PRO A 75 0.02 17.51 8.99
N PHE A 76 0.38 16.33 9.52
CA PHE A 76 0.71 16.16 10.93
C PHE A 76 2.06 16.83 11.27
N ALA A 77 3.06 16.63 10.41
CA ALA A 77 4.37 17.26 10.56
C ALA A 77 4.26 18.79 10.52
N ARG A 78 3.47 19.36 9.60
CA ARG A 78 3.26 20.82 9.53
C ARG A 78 2.59 21.37 10.77
N HIS A 79 1.59 20.68 11.30
CA HIS A 79 0.97 21.08 12.56
C HIS A 79 1.96 21.03 13.74
N ALA A 80 2.77 19.96 13.83
CA ALA A 80 3.77 19.80 14.88
C ALA A 80 4.87 20.88 14.82
N LEU A 81 5.18 21.39 13.63
CA LEU A 81 6.11 22.49 13.40
C LEU A 81 5.46 23.89 13.52
N GLY A 82 4.17 23.98 13.90
CA GLY A 82 3.45 25.25 13.99
C GLY A 82 3.10 25.90 12.64
N ALA A 83 3.33 25.19 11.53
CA ALA A 83 3.15 25.68 10.15
C ALA A 83 1.80 25.29 9.52
N GLY A 84 0.78 25.00 10.35
CA GLY A 84 -0.57 24.66 9.87
C GLY A 84 -1.56 24.25 10.96
N PRO A 85 -2.86 24.15 10.60
CA PRO A 85 -3.91 23.77 11.53
C PRO A 85 -3.80 22.30 11.94
N ARG A 86 -4.39 21.96 13.09
CA ARG A 86 -4.45 20.57 13.56
C ARG A 86 -5.24 19.70 12.57
N PRO A 87 -4.71 18.54 12.11
CA PRO A 87 -5.44 17.65 11.23
C PRO A 87 -6.71 17.12 11.88
N HIS A 88 -7.83 17.17 11.15
CA HIS A 88 -9.10 16.62 11.63
C HIS A 88 -9.14 15.10 11.41
N LEU A 89 -9.02 14.33 12.50
CA LEU A 89 -8.91 12.86 12.45
C LEU A 89 -10.11 12.19 11.77
N GLY A 90 -11.34 12.62 12.05
CA GLY A 90 -12.53 12.08 11.38
C GLY A 90 -12.51 12.26 9.85
N ARG A 91 -12.16 13.46 9.36
CA ARG A 91 -11.99 13.75 7.92
C ARG A 91 -10.84 12.93 7.33
N TYR A 92 -9.76 12.73 8.07
CA TYR A 92 -8.64 11.88 7.68
C TYR A 92 -9.07 10.42 7.50
N PHE A 93 -9.61 9.77 8.54
CA PHE A 93 -10.01 8.36 8.47
C PHE A 93 -11.06 8.12 7.39
N ARG A 94 -12.08 8.97 7.30
CA ARG A 94 -13.11 8.86 6.27
C ARG A 94 -12.53 8.86 4.86
N ARG A 95 -11.60 9.76 4.56
CA ARG A 95 -10.94 9.84 3.24
C ARG A 95 -10.11 8.59 2.93
N ARG A 96 -9.48 7.99 3.94
CA ARG A 96 -8.65 6.79 3.76
C ARG A 96 -9.50 5.54 3.58
N LEU A 97 -10.53 5.38 4.39
CA LEU A 97 -11.49 4.28 4.26
C LEU A 97 -12.18 4.31 2.89
N LEU A 98 -12.74 5.45 2.49
CA LEU A 98 -13.42 5.61 1.19
C LEU A 98 -12.50 5.45 -0.04
N ARG A 99 -11.18 5.45 0.16
CA ARG A 99 -10.21 5.23 -0.92
C ARG A 99 -9.94 3.75 -1.18
N VAL A 100 -9.78 2.96 -0.12
CA VAL A 100 -9.29 1.57 -0.22
C VAL A 100 -10.46 0.57 -0.13
N PHE A 101 -11.38 0.78 0.81
CA PHE A 101 -12.40 -0.21 1.15
C PHE A 101 -13.41 -0.46 0.01
N PRO A 102 -13.89 0.55 -0.75
CA PRO A 102 -14.84 0.30 -1.83
C PRO A 102 -14.26 -0.61 -2.93
N ALA A 103 -13.03 -0.35 -3.36
CA ALA A 103 -12.36 -1.16 -4.38
C ALA A 103 -12.07 -2.57 -3.86
N TYR A 104 -11.61 -2.68 -2.62
CA TYR A 104 -11.34 -3.96 -1.97
C TYR A 104 -12.60 -4.84 -1.88
N TYR A 105 -13.68 -4.30 -1.33
CA TYR A 105 -14.92 -5.07 -1.17
C TYR A 105 -15.62 -5.37 -2.48
N ALA A 106 -15.52 -4.48 -3.48
CA ALA A 106 -16.01 -4.78 -4.83
C ALA A 106 -15.25 -5.99 -5.41
N GLN A 107 -13.92 -6.01 -5.31
CA GLN A 107 -13.12 -7.13 -5.79
C GLN A 107 -13.40 -8.41 -5.00
N LEU A 108 -13.51 -8.33 -3.67
CA LEU A 108 -13.84 -9.48 -2.82
C LEU A 108 -15.21 -10.06 -3.19
N ALA A 109 -16.23 -9.22 -3.39
CA ALA A 109 -17.56 -9.66 -3.79
C ALA A 109 -17.54 -10.36 -5.16
N ILE A 110 -16.80 -9.80 -6.13
CA ILE A 110 -16.61 -10.42 -7.45
C ILE A 110 -15.95 -11.79 -7.32
N LEU A 111 -14.91 -11.92 -6.49
CA LEU A 111 -14.20 -13.20 -6.30
C LEU A 111 -15.06 -14.24 -5.59
N LEU A 112 -15.84 -13.84 -4.58
CA LEU A 112 -16.77 -14.74 -3.90
C LEU A 112 -17.90 -15.20 -4.84
N ALA A 113 -18.42 -14.30 -5.68
CA ALA A 113 -19.37 -14.66 -6.72
C ALA A 113 -18.71 -15.60 -7.75
N ALA A 114 -17.61 -15.21 -8.37
CA ALA A 114 -16.93 -15.99 -9.41
C ALA A 114 -16.47 -17.38 -8.93
N GLY A 115 -16.04 -17.52 -7.68
CA GLY A 115 -15.69 -18.80 -7.06
C GLY A 115 -16.87 -19.77 -6.95
N GLY A 116 -18.11 -19.26 -6.91
CA GLY A 116 -19.33 -20.08 -6.95
C GLY A 116 -19.69 -20.61 -8.33
N TRP A 117 -19.16 -20.02 -9.42
CA TRP A 117 -19.56 -20.36 -10.80
C TRP A 117 -18.43 -20.91 -11.69
N PHE A 118 -17.17 -20.48 -11.51
CA PHE A 118 -16.17 -20.62 -12.57
C PHE A 118 -14.81 -21.17 -12.15
N VAL A 119 -14.51 -21.30 -10.85
CA VAL A 119 -13.14 -21.64 -10.42
C VAL A 119 -13.16 -22.67 -9.29
N THR A 120 -12.28 -23.67 -9.36
CA THR A 120 -12.03 -24.69 -8.32
C THR A 120 -11.36 -24.08 -7.08
N TRP A 121 -12.05 -23.18 -6.37
CA TRP A 121 -11.59 -22.65 -5.09
C TRP A 121 -12.11 -23.53 -3.97
N THR A 122 -11.25 -23.84 -3.02
CA THR A 122 -11.69 -24.37 -1.73
C THR A 122 -12.62 -23.34 -1.08
N PRO A 123 -13.86 -23.69 -0.73
CA PRO A 123 -14.76 -22.79 -0.02
C PRO A 123 -14.08 -22.24 1.23
N LEU A 124 -14.18 -20.92 1.45
CA LEU A 124 -13.63 -20.31 2.66
C LEU A 124 -14.40 -20.82 3.87
N GLY A 125 -13.69 -21.34 4.87
CA GLY A 125 -14.28 -21.58 6.18
C GLY A 125 -14.74 -20.28 6.83
N GLY A 126 -15.65 -20.34 7.80
CA GLY A 126 -16.22 -19.13 8.44
C GLY A 126 -15.16 -18.19 9.02
N SER A 127 -14.12 -18.73 9.66
CA SER A 127 -12.99 -17.94 10.18
C SER A 127 -12.18 -17.25 9.08
N GLN A 128 -12.01 -17.90 7.93
CA GLN A 128 -11.30 -17.33 6.78
C GLN A 128 -12.13 -16.22 6.12
N LEU A 129 -13.46 -16.39 6.03
CA LEU A 129 -14.34 -15.35 5.52
C LEU A 129 -14.29 -14.10 6.41
N ILE A 130 -14.38 -14.27 7.73
CA ILE A 130 -14.26 -13.16 8.70
C ILE A 130 -12.90 -12.46 8.54
N ALA A 131 -11.81 -13.22 8.41
CA ALA A 131 -10.48 -12.65 8.17
C ALA A 131 -10.42 -11.81 6.89
N HIS A 132 -11.06 -12.24 5.79
CA HIS A 132 -11.12 -11.43 4.57
C HIS A 132 -12.01 -10.18 4.74
N LEU A 133 -13.18 -10.31 5.36
CA LEU A 133 -14.07 -9.16 5.61
C LEU A 133 -13.42 -8.06 6.46
N LEU A 134 -12.58 -8.46 7.42
CA LEU A 134 -11.83 -7.56 8.29
C LEU A 134 -10.45 -7.16 7.74
N MET A 135 -10.08 -7.68 6.57
CA MET A 135 -8.74 -7.49 5.97
C MET A 135 -7.60 -7.95 6.91
N PHE A 136 -7.85 -9.00 7.68
CA PHE A 136 -6.98 -9.58 8.69
C PHE A 136 -6.35 -10.89 8.18
N PHE A 137 -5.58 -10.79 7.10
CA PHE A 137 -4.80 -11.88 6.51
C PHE A 137 -3.31 -11.50 6.53
N ASN A 138 -2.41 -12.50 6.49
CA ASN A 138 -0.96 -12.31 6.67
C ASN A 138 -0.54 -11.67 8.01
N ILE A 139 -1.39 -11.74 9.04
CA ILE A 139 -1.09 -11.25 10.39
C ILE A 139 -1.15 -12.42 11.38
N GLY A 140 -0.16 -12.52 12.27
CA GLY A 140 -0.11 -13.52 13.35
C GLY A 140 0.62 -14.82 12.99
N TRP A 141 0.59 -15.79 13.91
CA TRP A 141 1.37 -17.03 13.86
C TRP A 141 0.82 -18.09 12.90
N GLN A 142 -0.50 -18.06 12.63
CA GLN A 142 -1.16 -18.90 11.62
C GLN A 142 -1.98 -18.01 10.69
N PRO A 143 -1.31 -17.28 9.78
CA PRO A 143 -1.99 -16.28 8.99
C PRO A 143 -2.94 -16.94 7.99
N VAL A 144 -4.18 -16.43 7.94
CA VAL A 144 -5.05 -16.64 6.78
C VAL A 144 -4.33 -16.04 5.58
N ARG A 145 -4.21 -16.83 4.50
CA ARG A 145 -3.61 -16.36 3.25
C ARG A 145 -4.63 -15.53 2.47
N PRO A 146 -4.22 -14.43 1.84
CA PRO A 146 -5.14 -13.66 1.01
C PRO A 146 -5.57 -14.48 -0.21
N MET A 147 -6.83 -14.33 -0.63
CA MET A 147 -7.33 -14.91 -1.88
C MET A 147 -6.47 -14.48 -3.08
N VAL A 148 -6.06 -13.22 -3.13
CA VAL A 148 -5.17 -12.70 -4.18
C VAL A 148 -3.81 -12.41 -3.56
N GLY A 149 -2.75 -13.02 -4.07
CA GLY A 149 -1.38 -12.85 -3.53
C GLY A 149 -0.97 -11.38 -3.39
N VAL A 150 -1.37 -10.53 -4.34
CA VAL A 150 -1.08 -9.09 -4.36
C VAL A 150 -1.73 -8.32 -3.20
N TRP A 151 -2.78 -8.85 -2.56
CA TRP A 151 -3.45 -8.17 -1.45
C TRP A 151 -2.60 -8.06 -0.18
N TRP A 152 -1.45 -8.76 -0.12
CA TRP A 152 -0.58 -8.82 1.06
C TRP A 152 -0.23 -7.45 1.65
N SER A 153 -0.18 -6.39 0.85
CA SER A 153 0.19 -5.05 1.29
C SER A 153 -0.99 -4.24 1.87
N LEU A 154 -2.24 -4.67 1.68
CA LEU A 154 -3.42 -3.93 2.14
C LEU A 154 -3.52 -3.83 3.68
N PRO A 155 -3.35 -4.93 4.44
CA PRO A 155 -3.38 -4.86 5.91
C PRO A 155 -2.28 -3.95 6.46
N VAL A 156 -1.11 -3.95 5.82
CA VAL A 156 0.00 -3.07 6.15
C VAL A 156 -0.38 -1.60 5.91
N GLU A 157 -0.98 -1.28 4.76
CA GLU A 157 -1.45 0.07 4.45
C GLU A 157 -2.53 0.55 5.44
N PHE A 158 -3.46 -0.32 5.83
CA PHE A 158 -4.46 0.00 6.85
C PHE A 158 -3.83 0.22 8.24
N GLY A 159 -2.86 -0.63 8.61
CA GLY A 159 -2.05 -0.44 9.81
C GLY A 159 -1.37 0.92 9.84
N PHE A 160 -0.75 1.34 8.72
CA PHE A 160 -0.19 2.69 8.60
C PHE A 160 -1.22 3.79 8.82
N TYR A 161 -2.45 3.64 8.30
CA TYR A 161 -3.49 4.64 8.48
C TYR A 161 -3.87 4.82 9.96
N LEU A 162 -3.89 3.74 10.74
CA LEU A 162 -4.19 3.75 12.17
C LEU A 162 -3.01 4.23 13.02
N LEU A 163 -1.79 3.81 12.67
CA LEU A 163 -0.58 4.13 13.43
C LEU A 163 -0.15 5.59 13.24
N LEU A 164 -0.36 6.18 12.06
CA LEU A 164 0.16 7.50 11.74
C LEU A 164 -0.31 8.62 12.69
N PRO A 165 -1.61 8.73 13.07
CA PRO A 165 -2.03 9.70 14.09
C PRO A 165 -1.38 9.50 15.45
N LEU A 166 -1.07 8.25 15.84
CA LEU A 166 -0.38 7.94 17.09
C LEU A 166 1.09 8.32 17.01
N LEU A 167 1.75 7.97 15.90
CA LEU A 167 3.12 8.37 15.61
C LEU A 167 3.26 9.90 15.59
N ALA A 168 2.27 10.62 15.02
CA ALA A 168 2.27 12.07 15.02
C ALA A 168 2.30 12.72 16.42
N LEU A 169 1.84 12.03 17.47
CA LEU A 169 1.93 12.53 18.86
C LEU A 169 3.37 12.52 19.39
N VAL A 170 4.18 11.58 18.92
CA VAL A 170 5.56 11.34 19.36
C VAL A 170 6.62 11.81 18.36
N MET A 171 6.27 12.06 17.09
CA MET A 171 7.14 12.65 16.06
C MET A 171 7.36 14.14 16.31
N ARG A 172 8.05 14.44 17.41
CA ARG A 172 8.55 15.78 17.74
C ARG A 172 9.99 15.93 17.22
N PRO A 173 10.43 17.13 16.80
CA PRO A 173 11.81 17.37 16.33
C PRO A 173 12.91 17.03 17.34
N ARG A 174 12.57 16.79 18.60
CA ARG A 174 13.51 16.34 19.65
C ARG A 174 13.59 14.82 19.81
N LEU A 175 12.66 14.07 19.21
CA LEU A 175 12.49 12.63 19.42
C LEU A 175 12.85 11.79 18.18
N TRP A 176 13.28 12.39 17.07
CA TRP A 176 13.59 11.64 15.84
C TRP A 176 14.81 10.72 15.99
N LEU A 177 15.89 11.15 16.66
CA LEU A 177 17.07 10.32 16.93
C LEU A 177 16.76 9.07 17.78
N PRO A 178 16.08 9.17 18.95
CA PRO A 178 15.72 7.97 19.70
C PRO A 178 14.72 7.08 18.95
N LEU A 179 13.79 7.66 18.18
CA LEU A 179 12.88 6.86 17.34
C LEU A 179 13.62 6.12 16.21
N LEU A 180 14.61 6.74 15.59
CA LEU A 180 15.49 6.08 14.61
C LEU A 180 16.32 4.98 15.26
N ALA A 181 16.91 5.24 16.42
CA ALA A 181 17.69 4.26 17.16
C ALA A 181 16.85 3.04 17.59
N ILE A 182 15.61 3.27 18.05
CA ILE A 182 14.66 2.20 18.37
C ILE A 182 14.28 1.43 17.11
N GLY A 183 14.00 2.12 16.00
CA GLY A 183 13.68 1.47 14.72
C GLY A 183 14.83 0.60 14.22
N LEU A 184 16.07 1.09 14.32
CA LEU A 184 17.27 0.31 13.99
C LEU A 184 17.45 -0.88 14.93
N LEU A 185 17.26 -0.71 16.24
CA LEU A 185 17.36 -1.80 17.21
C LEU A 185 16.33 -2.90 16.92
N ILE A 186 15.08 -2.52 16.66
CA ILE A 186 14.01 -3.48 16.30
C ILE A 186 14.33 -4.18 14.98
N SER A 187 15.01 -3.53 14.02
CA SER A 187 15.38 -4.18 12.75
C SER A 187 16.51 -5.21 12.87
N VAL A 188 17.27 -5.17 13.96
CA VAL A 188 18.40 -6.08 14.23
C VAL A 188 17.98 -7.24 15.16
N LEU A 189 16.86 -7.10 15.87
CA LEU A 189 16.25 -8.14 16.72
C LEU A 189 15.30 -9.03 15.92
#